data_AF-A0A8J4DQJ4-F1
#
_entry.id   AF-A0A8J4DQJ4-F1
#
_cell.length_a   1.000
_cell.length_b   1.000
_cell.length_c   1.000
_cell.angle_alpha   90.00
_cell.angle_beta   90.00
_cell.angle_gamma   90.00
#
_symmetry.space_group_name_H-M   'P 1'
#
loop_
_entity.id
_entity.type
_entity.pdbx_description
1 polymer ?
#
loop_
_entity_poly.entity_id
_entity_poly.type
_entity_poly.pdbx_seq_one_letter_code
_entity_poly.pdbx_strand_id
1 'polypeptide(L)'
;MPCTVPVNVHVKSTDTQTIGDLAARFGLPTHVLRHWETMGLLEPKRDGAGRRRYGDADLEQVAMILLAKDAGFALRDIRALMETDDPTDRTDILERHVAALTERIARATAAKELIEEGMRCPLPFAECPDARAKVAAYLPPAK
;
A
#
# COMPACT_ATOMS: atom_id res chain seq x y z
N MET A 1 20.61 -8.13 11.98
CA MET A 1 20.99 -7.36 10.77
C MET A 1 20.28 -6.01 10.84
N PRO A 2 20.96 -4.87 10.83
CA PRO A 2 20.27 -3.58 10.78
C PRO A 2 19.66 -3.42 9.38
N CYS A 3 18.35 -3.18 9.32
CA CYS A 3 17.66 -2.80 8.09
C CYS A 3 18.12 -1.40 7.69
N THR A 4 19.06 -1.32 6.75
CA THR A 4 19.42 -0.05 6.10
C THR A 4 18.46 0.15 4.93
N VAL A 5 17.30 0.73 5.19
CA VAL A 5 16.53 1.39 4.12
C VAL A 5 17.20 2.76 3.95
N PRO A 6 17.88 3.05 2.82
CA PRO A 6 18.44 4.38 2.60
C PRO A 6 17.29 5.35 2.28
N VAL A 7 16.60 5.82 3.32
CA VAL A 7 15.67 6.95 3.22
C VAL A 7 16.53 8.21 3.25
N ASN A 8 17.01 8.62 2.08
CA ASN A 8 17.73 9.87 1.93
C ASN A 8 16.71 11.03 1.86
N VAL A 9 16.19 11.46 3.02
CA VAL A 9 15.45 12.73 3.12
C VAL A 9 16.42 13.79 3.64
N HIS A 10 17.02 14.52 2.71
CA HIS A 10 17.67 15.79 3.00
C HIS A 10 16.70 16.91 2.62
N VAL A 11 15.99 17.46 3.60
CA VAL A 11 15.37 18.79 3.47
C VAL A 11 15.51 19.52 4.80
N LYS A 12 16.45 20.47 4.85
CA LYS A 12 16.39 21.58 5.81
C LYS A 12 15.59 22.69 5.13
N SER A 13 14.35 22.94 5.53
CA SER A 13 13.68 24.21 5.28
C SER A 13 12.62 24.46 6.33
N THR A 14 12.89 25.41 7.23
CA THR A 14 11.96 25.94 8.24
C THR A 14 10.84 26.78 7.60
N ASP A 15 10.24 26.28 6.53
CA ASP A 15 9.15 26.96 5.82
C ASP A 15 7.89 26.08 5.89
N THR A 16 6.98 26.49 6.77
CA THR A 16 5.74 25.73 6.99
C THR A 16 4.77 25.93 5.84
N GLN A 17 4.36 24.85 5.21
CA GLN A 17 3.55 24.84 4.00
C GLN A 17 2.04 24.85 4.29
N THR A 18 1.22 25.33 3.34
CA THR A 18 -0.23 25.14 3.40
C THR A 18 -0.61 23.72 2.95
N ILE A 19 -1.85 23.29 3.21
CA ILE A 19 -2.35 22.01 2.70
C ILE A 19 -2.32 21.94 1.17
N GLY A 20 -2.50 23.08 0.49
CA GLY A 20 -2.47 23.17 -0.97
C GLY A 20 -1.07 22.94 -1.52
N ASP A 21 -0.06 23.56 -0.89
CA ASP A 21 1.35 23.38 -1.27
C ASP A 21 1.80 21.95 -1.04
N LEU A 22 1.45 21.37 0.12
CA LEU A 22 1.74 19.99 0.46
C LEU A 22 1.08 19.01 -0.53
N ALA A 23 -0.20 19.23 -0.84
CA ALA A 23 -0.96 18.45 -1.82
C ALA A 23 -0.30 18.50 -3.20
N ALA A 24 0.03 19.70 -3.69
CA ALA A 24 0.67 19.89 -4.98
C ALA A 24 2.04 19.20 -5.06
N ARG A 25 2.84 19.28 -3.99
CA ARG A 25 4.17 18.67 -3.92
C ARG A 25 4.14 17.14 -4.08
N PHE A 26 3.13 16.48 -3.53
CA PHE A 26 2.97 15.03 -3.63
C PHE A 26 2.01 14.58 -4.75
N GLY A 27 1.47 15.52 -5.54
CA GLY A 27 0.47 15.22 -6.57
C GLY A 27 -0.82 14.63 -6.00
N LEU A 28 -1.14 14.95 -4.73
CA LEU A 28 -2.31 14.43 -4.03
C LEU A 28 -3.44 15.46 -4.01
N PRO A 29 -4.71 15.04 -4.10
CA PRO A 29 -5.83 15.93 -3.80
C PRO A 29 -5.81 16.36 -2.33
N THR A 30 -6.13 17.63 -2.06
CA THR A 30 -6.16 18.14 -0.67
C THR A 30 -7.11 17.37 0.25
N HIS A 31 -8.19 16.79 -0.29
CA HIS A 31 -9.14 15.98 0.51
C HIS A 31 -8.50 14.68 1.01
N VAL A 32 -7.48 14.14 0.34
CA VAL A 32 -6.74 12.95 0.78
C VAL A 32 -5.93 13.27 2.03
N LEU A 33 -5.22 14.40 2.03
CA LEU A 33 -4.48 14.85 3.22
C LEU A 33 -5.41 15.13 4.41
N ARG A 34 -6.58 15.75 4.17
CA ARG A 34 -7.61 15.94 5.23
C ARG A 34 -8.15 14.61 5.76
N HIS A 35 -8.30 13.62 4.88
CA HIS A 35 -8.72 12.30 5.30
C HIS A 35 -7.66 11.63 6.18
N TRP A 36 -6.38 11.76 5.84
CA TRP A 36 -5.27 11.26 6.66
C TRP A 36 -5.18 11.96 8.02
N GLU A 37 -5.40 13.28 8.08
CA GLU A 37 -5.56 13.99 9.36
C GLU A 37 -6.72 13.43 10.20
N THR A 38 -7.87 13.14 9.57
CA THR A 38 -9.04 12.60 10.27
C THR A 38 -8.78 11.20 10.83
N MET A 39 -7.88 10.44 10.19
CA MET A 39 -7.42 9.13 10.68
C MET A 39 -6.28 9.23 11.69
N GLY A 40 -5.81 10.43 12.04
CA GLY A 40 -4.69 10.64 12.96
C GLY A 40 -3.32 10.29 12.35
N LEU A 41 -3.22 10.19 11.02
CA LEU A 41 -1.94 9.93 10.34
C LEU A 41 -1.11 11.20 10.15
N LEU A 42 -1.75 12.37 10.22
CA LEU A 42 -1.12 13.68 10.11
C LEU A 42 -1.66 14.60 11.22
N GLU A 43 -0.76 15.31 11.90
CA GLU A 43 -1.11 16.23 12.99
C GLU A 43 -0.47 17.61 12.74
N PRO A 44 -0.99 18.39 11.76
CA PRO A 44 -0.38 19.66 11.41
C PRO A 44 -0.48 20.67 12.54
N LYS A 45 0.59 21.45 12.70
CA LYS A 45 0.57 22.60 13.61
C LYS A 45 -0.39 23.67 13.08
N ARG A 46 -0.87 24.53 13.99
CA ARG A 46 -1.65 25.72 13.63
C ARG A 46 -0.85 26.99 13.87
N ASP A 47 -0.92 27.93 12.94
CA ASP A 47 -0.34 29.27 13.11
C ASP A 47 -1.16 30.12 14.10
N GLY A 48 -0.67 31.32 14.43
CA GLY A 48 -1.36 32.25 15.32
C GLY A 48 -2.72 32.76 14.80
N ALA A 49 -3.04 32.52 13.53
CA ALA A 49 -4.34 32.79 12.92
C ALA A 49 -5.23 31.54 12.83
N GLY A 50 -4.81 30.42 13.44
CA GLY A 50 -5.55 29.16 13.47
C GLY A 50 -5.49 28.34 12.18
N ARG A 51 -4.62 28.69 11.22
CA ARG A 51 -4.50 27.98 9.92
C ARG A 51 -3.53 26.82 10.04
N ARG A 52 -3.82 25.72 9.32
CA ARG A 52 -2.94 24.53 9.26
C ARG A 52 -1.63 24.87 8.56
N ARG A 53 -0.54 24.36 9.14
CA ARG A 53 0.83 24.53 8.71
C ARG A 53 1.56 23.20 8.83
N TYR A 54 2.08 22.73 7.71
CA TYR A 54 2.79 21.46 7.60
C TYR A 54 4.29 21.74 7.52
N GLY A 55 5.06 21.13 8.41
CA GLY A 55 6.52 21.26 8.42
C GLY A 55 7.23 20.07 7.81
N ASP A 56 8.54 20.01 7.97
CA ASP A 56 9.39 18.91 7.47
C ASP A 56 8.96 17.54 8.02
N ALA A 57 8.53 17.47 9.29
CA ALA A 57 8.00 16.22 9.87
C ALA A 57 6.74 15.71 9.17
N ASP A 58 5.84 16.62 8.77
CA ASP A 58 4.63 16.24 8.02
C ASP A 58 4.96 15.77 6.60
N LEU A 59 6.01 16.34 5.98
CA LEU A 59 6.52 15.91 4.68
C LEU A 59 7.05 14.48 4.74
N GLU A 60 7.89 14.19 5.73
CA GLU A 60 8.42 12.84 5.99
C GLU A 60 7.28 11.85 6.25
N GLN A 61 6.30 12.25 7.05
CA GLN A 61 5.12 11.43 7.35
C GLN A 61 4.33 11.09 6.09
N VAL A 62 4.04 12.08 5.23
CA VAL A 62 3.35 11.85 3.95
C VAL A 62 4.15 10.90 3.05
N ALA A 63 5.47 11.08 2.97
CA ALA A 63 6.32 10.20 2.18
C ALA A 63 6.31 8.75 2.71
N MET A 64 6.34 8.55 4.03
CA MET A 64 6.24 7.22 4.63
C MET A 64 4.89 6.56 4.37
N ILE A 65 3.79 7.31 4.48
CA ILE A 65 2.45 6.79 4.16
C ILE A 65 2.39 6.35 2.69
N LEU A 66 2.91 7.15 1.76
CA LEU A 66 2.94 6.80 0.34
C LEU A 66 3.77 5.52 0.09
N LEU A 67 4.97 5.43 0.67
CA LEU A 67 5.81 4.25 0.53
C LEU A 67 5.12 2.98 1.04
N ALA A 68 4.42 3.07 2.17
CA ALA A 68 3.68 1.94 2.72
C ALA A 68 2.45 1.57 1.87
N LYS A 69 1.76 2.56 1.29
CA LYS A 69 0.67 2.31 0.33
C LYS A 69 1.18 1.61 -0.94
N ASP A 70 2.35 1.98 -1.44
CA ASP A 70 2.98 1.32 -2.59
C ASP A 70 3.39 -0.12 -2.26
N ALA A 71 3.79 -0.39 -1.02
CA ALA A 71 3.98 -1.74 -0.49
C ALA A 71 2.65 -2.50 -0.24
N GLY A 72 1.51 -1.89 -0.56
CA GLY A 72 0.19 -2.52 -0.51
C GLY A 72 -0.46 -2.53 0.87
N PHE A 73 0.07 -1.80 1.85
CA PHE A 73 -0.57 -1.67 3.17
C PHE A 73 -1.85 -0.84 3.07
N ALA A 74 -2.86 -1.21 3.86
CA ALA A 74 -4.03 -0.36 4.05
C ALA A 74 -3.71 0.74 5.07
N LEU A 75 -4.42 1.88 4.99
CA LEU A 75 -4.20 3.03 5.88
C LEU A 75 -4.33 2.68 7.37
N ARG A 76 -5.19 1.72 7.71
CA ARG A 76 -5.33 1.20 9.08
C ARG A 76 -4.06 0.50 9.58
N ASP A 77 -3.40 -0.26 8.71
CA ASP A 77 -2.21 -1.04 9.06
C ASP A 77 -0.99 -0.10 9.14
N ILE A 78 -0.97 0.92 8.27
CA ILE A 78 0.01 2.02 8.33
C ILE A 78 -0.12 2.76 9.67
N ARG A 79 -1.34 3.11 10.09
CA ARG A 79 -1.59 3.73 11.40
C ARG A 79 -1.08 2.86 12.54
N ALA A 80 -1.43 1.57 12.54
CA ALA A 80 -0.95 0.63 13.56
C ALA A 80 0.58 0.58 13.62
N LEU A 81 1.26 0.47 12.46
CA LEU A 81 2.72 0.49 12.38
C LEU A 81 3.37 1.77 12.93
N MET A 82 2.69 2.90 12.79
CA MET A 82 3.17 4.20 13.26
C MET A 82 2.91 4.45 14.74
N GLU A 83 1.86 3.84 15.31
CA GLU A 83 1.51 3.94 16.73
C GLU A 83 2.23 2.91 17.60
N THR A 84 2.74 1.83 17.00
CA THR A 84 3.43 0.77 17.71
C THR A 84 4.87 1.15 18.05
N ASP A 85 5.15 1.30 19.36
CA ASP A 85 6.50 1.46 19.89
C ASP A 85 7.23 0.13 20.14
N ASP A 86 6.51 -0.99 20.25
CA ASP A 86 7.09 -2.32 20.47
C ASP A 86 7.65 -2.91 19.15
N PRO A 87 8.97 -3.17 19.07
CA PRO A 87 9.56 -3.81 17.90
C PRO A 87 8.94 -5.17 17.53
N THR A 88 8.38 -5.89 18.49
CA THR A 88 7.77 -7.22 18.32
C THR A 88 6.45 -7.09 17.56
N ASP A 89 5.53 -6.28 18.08
CA ASP A 89 4.24 -5.99 17.43
C ASP A 89 4.41 -5.44 16.00
N ARG A 90 5.42 -4.58 15.80
CA ARG A 90 5.76 -4.06 14.46
C ARG A 90 6.19 -5.19 13.53
N THR A 91 7.03 -6.10 14.01
CA THR A 91 7.49 -7.25 13.22
C THR A 91 6.32 -8.16 12.86
N ASP A 92 5.42 -8.43 13.80
CA ASP A 92 4.23 -9.26 13.58
C ASP A 92 3.27 -8.67 12.53
N ILE A 93 3.09 -7.34 12.50
CA ILE A 93 2.30 -6.68 11.45
C ILE A 93 2.96 -6.87 10.08
N LEU A 94 4.28 -6.66 9.99
CA LEU A 94 5.02 -6.80 8.73
C LEU A 94 5.03 -8.26 8.23
N GLU A 95 5.25 -9.23 9.11
CA GLU A 95 5.25 -10.66 8.76
C GLU A 95 3.88 -11.11 8.24
N ARG A 96 2.79 -10.71 8.91
CA ARG A 96 1.43 -10.99 8.42
C ARG A 96 1.19 -10.39 7.04
N HIS A 97 1.69 -9.19 6.77
CA HIS A 97 1.55 -8.55 5.46
C HIS A 97 2.39 -9.26 4.39
N VAL A 98 3.61 -9.67 4.71
CA VAL A 98 4.46 -10.48 3.82
C VAL A 98 3.79 -11.81 3.47
N ALA A 99 3.19 -12.48 4.45
CA ALA A 99 2.44 -13.72 4.21
C ALA A 99 1.26 -13.47 3.25
N ALA A 100 0.45 -12.44 3.50
CA ALA A 100 -0.68 -12.08 2.65
C ALA A 100 -0.25 -11.68 1.22
N LEU A 101 0.87 -10.97 1.06
CA LEU A 101 1.44 -10.65 -0.24
C LEU A 101 1.94 -11.90 -0.97
N THR A 102 2.59 -12.81 -0.25
CA THR A 102 3.09 -14.08 -0.81
C THR A 102 1.94 -14.91 -1.36
N GLU A 103 0.82 -15.02 -0.63
CA GLU A 103 -0.38 -15.69 -1.13
C GLU A 103 -0.96 -15.02 -2.37
N ARG A 104 -1.01 -13.68 -2.40
CA ARG A 104 -1.50 -12.92 -3.56
C ARG A 104 -0.61 -13.16 -4.78
N ILE A 105 0.71 -13.17 -4.60
CA ILE A 105 1.68 -13.49 -5.65
C ILE A 105 1.44 -14.92 -6.16
N ALA A 106 1.33 -15.90 -5.26
CA ALA A 106 1.08 -17.29 -5.65
C ALA A 106 -0.20 -17.42 -6.51
N ARG A 107 -1.30 -16.78 -6.10
CA ARG A 107 -2.55 -16.76 -6.87
C ARG A 107 -2.38 -16.06 -8.24
N ALA A 108 -1.69 -14.92 -8.28
CA ALA A 108 -1.46 -14.19 -9.53
C ALA A 108 -0.55 -14.97 -10.50
N THR A 109 0.48 -15.64 -9.98
CA THR A 109 1.36 -16.51 -10.78
C THR A 109 0.58 -17.68 -11.35
N ALA A 110 -0.23 -18.37 -10.56
CA ALA A 110 -1.07 -19.48 -11.04
C ALA A 110 -2.07 -19.02 -12.13
N ALA A 111 -2.68 -17.84 -11.96
CA ALA A 111 -3.56 -17.26 -12.97
C ALA A 111 -2.80 -16.90 -14.26
N LYS A 112 -1.60 -16.34 -14.15
CA LYS A 112 -0.73 -16.04 -15.29
C LYS A 112 -0.36 -17.31 -16.06
N GLU A 113 0.08 -18.36 -15.37
CA GLU A 113 0.42 -19.64 -15.97
C GLU A 113 -0.75 -20.24 -16.74
N LEU A 114 -1.96 -20.19 -16.16
CA LEU A 114 -3.18 -20.62 -16.84
C LEU A 114 -3.42 -19.87 -18.16
N ILE A 115 -3.24 -18.55 -18.16
CA ILE A 115 -3.40 -17.72 -19.36
C ILE A 115 -2.33 -18.06 -20.41
N GLU A 116 -1.08 -18.22 -19.99
CA GLU A 116 0.04 -18.56 -20.89
C GLU A 116 -0.06 -19.97 -21.48
N GLU A 117 -0.63 -20.92 -20.75
CA GLU A 117 -1.03 -22.23 -21.28
C GLU A 117 -2.12 -22.09 -22.34
N GLY A 118 -3.17 -21.30 -22.04
CA GLY A 118 -4.25 -21.03 -22.99
C GLY A 118 -3.75 -20.39 -24.29
N MET A 119 -2.80 -19.45 -24.21
CA MET A 119 -2.19 -18.82 -25.38
C MET A 119 -1.38 -19.78 -26.26
N ARG A 120 -0.83 -20.86 -25.68
CA ARG A 120 -0.05 -21.87 -26.41
C ARG A 120 -0.93 -22.98 -26.99
N CYS A 121 -2.19 -23.08 -26.57
CA CYS A 121 -3.08 -24.13 -27.02
C CYS A 121 -3.61 -23.82 -28.44
N PRO A 122 -3.42 -24.71 -29.43
CA PRO A 122 -3.94 -24.51 -30.77
C PRO A 122 -5.45 -24.83 -30.88
N LEU A 123 -6.05 -25.43 -29.85
CA LEU A 123 -7.44 -25.87 -29.87
C LEU A 123 -8.38 -24.78 -29.33
N PRO A 124 -9.63 -24.70 -29.83
CA PRO A 124 -10.67 -23.90 -29.21
C PRO A 124 -10.88 -24.33 -27.75
N PHE A 125 -11.13 -23.37 -26.85
CA PHE A 125 -11.30 -23.61 -25.41
C PHE A 125 -12.37 -24.68 -25.08
N ALA A 126 -13.45 -24.75 -25.89
CA ALA A 126 -14.51 -25.73 -25.74
C ALA A 126 -14.10 -27.18 -26.05
N GLU A 127 -13.02 -27.36 -26.80
CA GLU A 127 -12.52 -28.66 -27.27
C GLU A 127 -11.21 -29.08 -26.59
N CYS A 128 -10.56 -28.16 -25.87
CA CYS A 128 -9.33 -28.44 -25.14
C CYS A 128 -9.61 -29.32 -23.89
N PRO A 129 -9.03 -30.53 -23.80
CA PRO A 129 -9.20 -31.41 -22.65
C PRO A 129 -8.71 -30.77 -21.34
N ASP A 130 -7.59 -30.04 -21.40
CA ASP A 130 -7.03 -29.34 -20.22
C ASP A 130 -7.95 -28.22 -19.77
N ALA A 131 -8.48 -27.42 -20.70
CA ALA A 131 -9.47 -26.39 -20.39
C ALA A 131 -10.73 -26.98 -19.74
N ARG A 132 -11.26 -28.08 -20.29
CA ARG A 132 -12.41 -28.79 -19.69
C ARG A 132 -12.11 -29.32 -18.30
N ALA A 133 -10.96 -29.95 -18.09
CA ALA A 133 -10.57 -30.48 -16.78
C ALA A 133 -10.45 -29.36 -15.74
N LYS A 134 -9.84 -28.23 -16.11
CA LYS A 134 -9.74 -27.07 -15.23
C LYS A 134 -11.10 -26.45 -14.94
N VAL A 135 -11.96 -26.27 -15.95
CA VAL A 135 -13.34 -25.78 -15.76
C VAL A 135 -14.14 -26.69 -14.83
N ALA A 136 -14.01 -28.02 -14.97
CA ALA A 136 -14.67 -28.98 -14.09
C ALA A 136 -14.22 -28.82 -12.62
N ALA A 137 -12.95 -28.50 -12.37
CA ALA A 137 -12.44 -28.22 -11.03
C ALA A 137 -13.00 -26.92 -10.40
N TYR A 138 -13.51 -25.99 -11.22
CA TYR A 138 -14.18 -24.76 -10.76
C TYR A 138 -15.69 -24.91 -10.57
N LEU A 139 -16.29 -26.02 -11.02
CA LEU A 139 -17.72 -26.25 -10.84
C LEU A 139 -18.02 -26.57 -9.36
N PRO A 140 -18.98 -25.89 -8.73
CA PRO A 140 -19.42 -26.25 -7.39
C PRO A 140 -20.04 -27.66 -7.39
N PRO A 141 -19.97 -28.40 -6.27
CA PRO A 141 -20.59 -29.71 -6.17
C PRO A 141 -22.10 -29.61 -6.43
N ALA A 142 -22.64 -30.60 -7.15
CA ALA A 142 -24.09 -30.71 -7.35
C ALA A 142 -24.79 -30.88 -5.99
N LYS A 143 -25.87 -30.12 -5.78
CA LYS A 143 -26.74 -30.22 -4.58
C LYS A 143 -27.48 -31.55 -4.54
#